data_AF-A6GLI9-F1
#
_entry.id   AF-A6GLI9-F1
#
_cell.length_a   1.000
_cell.length_b   1.000
_cell.length_c   1.000
_cell.angle_alpha   90.00
_cell.angle_beta   90.00
_cell.angle_gamma   90.00
#
_symmetry.space_group_name_H-M   'P 1'
#
loop_
_entity.id
_entity.type
_entity.pdbx_description
1 polymer ?
#
loop_
_entity_poly.entity_id
_entity_poly.type
_entity_poly.pdbx_seq_one_letter_code
_entity_poly.pdbx_strand_id
1 'polypeptide(L)'
;MGLFHTKPLIPDMKLSIRALRALSVSRSILGFESNSTSPREKAISGLGAFLGILMVCWVSSFVVQGTDTILVVASMGATAVLLFAVPHGTLSQPWALMGGHFVSALIGVTCARYIPHTYLAAGLAVGLAVGVMYWANCIHPPGGATALTAVLGGESISNLGYWYMINPVLLNTLAILLVAVSFNALFSWRRYPNHFARKQKKPVESLSETGASLTHEDFAAAIARMDSYVDVSADVLAELFEYATKHADEQSTHPQTLTVGAFYSNGQVGYRWCVRELLDMSLTTPYKGEAGQQVIFKNVAGADLYETGLSNVEAFKRWARYEVVLQDGRWLPVKAATH
;
A
#
# COMPACT_ATOMS: atom_id res chain seq x y z
N MET A 1 -13.30 -47.80 -53.09
CA MET A 1 -13.53 -46.35 -53.06
C MET A 1 -13.51 -45.94 -51.59
N GLY A 2 -12.39 -45.39 -51.12
CA GLY A 2 -12.11 -45.20 -49.70
C GLY A 2 -12.69 -43.90 -49.15
N LEU A 3 -13.23 -43.97 -47.93
CA LEU A 3 -13.56 -42.81 -47.10
C LEU A 3 -13.02 -43.08 -45.69
N PHE A 4 -11.74 -42.75 -45.49
CA PHE A 4 -11.17 -42.62 -44.16
C PHE A 4 -11.64 -41.29 -43.58
N HIS A 5 -12.59 -41.35 -42.64
CA HIS A 5 -12.96 -40.23 -41.79
C HIS A 5 -11.80 -39.92 -40.84
N THR A 6 -10.96 -38.95 -41.17
CA THR A 6 -10.02 -38.35 -40.23
C THR A 6 -10.79 -37.41 -39.30
N LYS A 7 -11.06 -37.85 -38.06
CA LYS A 7 -11.46 -36.94 -36.99
C LYS A 7 -10.32 -35.92 -36.79
N PRO A 8 -10.59 -34.61 -36.74
CA PRO A 8 -9.55 -33.64 -36.42
C PRO A 8 -9.05 -33.92 -35.00
N LEU A 9 -7.73 -34.03 -34.83
CA LEU A 9 -7.08 -34.01 -33.52
C LEU A 9 -7.35 -32.62 -32.91
N ILE A 10 -8.37 -32.52 -32.05
CA ILE A 10 -8.48 -31.40 -31.12
C ILE A 10 -7.47 -31.71 -30.02
N PRO A 11 -6.37 -30.93 -29.86
CA PRO A 11 -5.45 -31.14 -28.76
C PRO A 11 -6.22 -31.06 -27.43
N ASP A 12 -5.97 -32.00 -26.53
CA ASP A 12 -6.73 -32.16 -25.29
C ASP A 12 -6.70 -30.86 -24.47
N MET A 13 -7.79 -30.09 -24.55
CA MET A 13 -7.95 -28.77 -23.93
C MET A 13 -7.69 -28.82 -22.42
N LYS A 14 -7.93 -29.96 -21.78
CA LYS A 14 -7.64 -30.17 -20.35
C LYS A 14 -6.15 -30.29 -20.06
N LEU A 15 -5.38 -30.88 -20.97
CA LEU A 15 -3.92 -30.99 -20.87
C LEU A 15 -3.26 -29.61 -21.06
N SER A 16 -3.77 -28.82 -22.01
CA SER A 16 -3.32 -27.44 -22.23
C SER A 16 -3.62 -26.53 -21.03
N ILE A 17 -4.83 -26.60 -20.45
CA ILE A 17 -5.20 -25.83 -19.25
C ILE A 17 -4.37 -26.25 -18.03
N ARG A 18 -4.10 -27.55 -17.85
CA ARG A 18 -3.23 -28.04 -16.76
C ARG A 18 -1.78 -27.59 -16.92
N ALA A 19 -1.25 -27.62 -18.13
CA ALA A 19 0.09 -27.11 -18.44
C ALA A 19 0.18 -25.60 -18.22
N LEU A 20 -0.82 -24.83 -18.67
CA LEU A 20 -0.90 -23.39 -18.43
C LEU A 20 -1.03 -23.05 -16.95
N ARG A 21 -1.83 -23.82 -16.19
CA ARG A 21 -1.90 -23.67 -14.72
C ARG A 21 -0.56 -24.01 -14.05
N ALA A 22 0.09 -25.11 -14.41
CA ALA A 22 1.39 -25.48 -13.86
C ALA A 22 2.47 -24.43 -14.18
N LEU A 23 2.47 -23.87 -15.39
CA LEU A 23 3.34 -22.76 -15.77
C LEU A 23 3.00 -21.47 -15.01
N SER A 24 1.72 -21.18 -14.77
CA SER A 24 1.30 -20.00 -13.99
C SER A 24 1.67 -20.13 -12.51
N VAL A 25 1.52 -21.33 -11.93
CA VAL A 25 1.89 -21.64 -10.54
C VAL A 25 3.41 -21.61 -10.39
N SER A 26 4.15 -22.18 -11.35
CA SER A 26 5.61 -22.11 -11.35
C SER A 26 6.13 -20.68 -11.50
N ARG A 27 5.48 -19.85 -12.32
CA ARG A 27 5.80 -18.42 -12.43
C ARG A 27 5.50 -17.67 -11.14
N SER A 28 4.37 -17.97 -10.49
CA SER A 28 3.98 -17.39 -9.20
C SER A 28 4.95 -17.79 -8.08
N ILE A 29 5.35 -19.06 -7.99
CA ILE A 29 6.34 -19.54 -7.02
C ILE A 29 7.70 -18.85 -7.21
N LEU A 30 8.09 -18.60 -8.46
CA LEU A 30 9.33 -17.90 -8.79
C LEU A 30 9.20 -16.36 -8.70
N GLY A 31 8.01 -15.83 -8.38
CA GLY A 31 7.77 -14.40 -8.25
C GLY A 31 7.83 -13.62 -9.57
N PHE A 32 7.63 -14.28 -10.72
CA PHE A 32 7.55 -13.59 -12.02
C PHE A 32 6.20 -12.86 -12.14
N GLU A 33 6.14 -11.66 -11.59
CA GLU A 33 5.02 -10.75 -11.82
C GLU A 33 5.18 -9.99 -13.14
N SER A 34 4.07 -9.76 -13.84
CA SER A 34 4.04 -8.98 -15.06
C SER A 34 4.25 -7.50 -14.73
N ASN A 35 5.48 -6.99 -14.91
CA ASN A 35 5.78 -5.58 -14.72
C ASN A 35 5.23 -4.74 -15.90
N SER A 36 4.14 -4.01 -15.63
CA SER A 36 3.41 -3.15 -16.58
C SER A 36 4.12 -1.84 -16.93
N THR A 37 5.26 -1.51 -16.29
CA THR A 37 5.95 -0.23 -16.54
C THR A 37 6.43 -0.11 -17.99
N SER A 38 6.24 1.09 -18.55
CA SER A 38 6.60 1.38 -19.93
C SER A 38 8.12 1.26 -20.17
N PRO A 39 8.58 0.87 -21.38
CA PRO A 39 10.01 0.84 -21.71
C PRO A 39 10.70 2.20 -21.50
N ARG A 40 9.95 3.28 -21.72
CA ARG A 40 10.41 4.66 -21.47
C ARG A 40 10.72 4.87 -19.99
N GLU A 41 9.80 4.49 -19.09
CA GLU A 41 9.99 4.61 -17.65
C GLU A 41 11.18 3.77 -17.15
N LYS A 42 11.36 2.58 -17.71
CA LYS A 42 12.54 1.72 -17.45
C LYS A 42 13.84 2.40 -17.87
N ALA A 43 13.87 3.02 -19.06
CA ALA A 43 15.05 3.75 -19.55
C ALA A 43 15.36 5.01 -18.70
N ILE A 44 14.32 5.76 -18.31
CA ILE A 44 14.46 6.93 -17.41
C ILE A 44 15.04 6.50 -16.06
N SER A 45 14.54 5.40 -15.49
CA SER A 45 15.05 4.82 -14.24
C SER A 45 16.53 4.45 -14.36
N GLY A 46 16.90 3.76 -15.44
CA GLY A 46 18.29 3.36 -15.70
C GLY A 46 19.22 4.56 -15.86
N LEU A 47 18.79 5.59 -16.60
CA LEU A 47 19.56 6.82 -16.76
C LEU A 47 19.73 7.58 -15.43
N GLY A 48 18.67 7.68 -14.63
CA GLY A 48 18.74 8.30 -13.31
C GLY A 48 19.72 7.57 -12.39
N ALA A 49 19.66 6.24 -12.36
CA ALA A 49 20.60 5.42 -11.58
C ALA A 49 22.05 5.59 -12.06
N PHE A 50 22.27 5.61 -13.39
CA PHE A 50 23.59 5.88 -13.97
C PHE A 50 24.14 7.24 -13.51
N LEU A 51 23.36 8.31 -13.61
CA LEU A 51 23.78 9.65 -13.21
C LEU A 51 24.02 9.75 -11.69
N GLY A 52 23.17 9.09 -10.89
CA GLY A 52 23.32 9.02 -9.44
C GLY A 52 24.62 8.35 -9.02
N ILE A 53 24.93 7.19 -9.59
CA ILE A 53 26.18 6.46 -9.31
C ILE A 53 27.39 7.20 -9.84
N LEU A 54 27.31 7.80 -11.03
CA LEU A 54 28.39 8.61 -11.58
C LEU A 54 28.74 9.77 -10.63
N MET A 55 27.73 10.45 -10.07
CA MET A 55 27.93 11.51 -9.09
C MET A 55 28.56 10.98 -7.79
N VAL A 56 28.10 9.84 -7.27
CA VAL A 56 28.68 9.21 -6.07
C VAL A 56 30.16 8.86 -6.30
N CYS A 57 30.50 8.25 -7.44
CA CYS A 57 31.88 7.93 -7.79
C CYS A 57 32.74 9.19 -7.94
N TRP A 58 32.21 10.23 -8.59
CA TRP A 58 32.91 11.50 -8.76
C TRP A 58 33.21 12.16 -7.41
N VAL A 59 32.21 12.27 -6.53
CA VAL A 59 32.37 12.82 -5.17
C VAL A 59 33.33 11.97 -4.33
N SER A 60 33.22 10.65 -4.40
CA SER A 60 34.11 9.73 -3.67
C SER A 60 35.58 9.87 -4.10
N SER A 61 35.85 10.22 -5.36
CA SER A 61 37.21 10.35 -5.87
C SER A 61 38.01 11.50 -5.23
N PHE A 62 37.35 12.52 -4.69
CA PHE A 62 38.00 13.62 -3.98
C PHE A 62 38.28 13.32 -2.50
N VAL A 63 37.64 12.28 -1.95
CA VAL A 63 37.49 12.14 -0.50
C VAL A 63 38.12 10.85 0.02
N VAL A 64 38.18 9.79 -0.80
CA VAL A 64 38.82 8.53 -0.43
C VAL A 64 39.90 8.19 -1.46
N GLN A 65 41.15 8.14 -1.02
CA GLN A 65 42.27 7.68 -1.82
C GLN A 65 42.48 6.18 -1.56
N GLY A 66 42.18 5.31 -2.55
CA GLY A 66 42.42 3.87 -2.45
C GLY A 66 41.36 2.99 -3.11
N THR A 67 41.65 1.69 -3.23
CA THR A 67 40.80 0.65 -3.86
C THR A 67 39.63 0.16 -3.00
N ASP A 68 39.59 0.53 -1.73
CA ASP A 68 38.69 -0.09 -0.74
C ASP A 68 37.28 0.54 -0.71
N THR A 69 37.03 1.56 -1.55
CA THR A 69 35.70 2.18 -1.72
C THR A 69 34.68 1.33 -2.45
N ILE A 70 35.10 0.21 -3.05
CA ILE A 70 34.23 -0.63 -3.90
C ILE A 70 32.97 -1.09 -3.15
N LEU A 71 33.11 -1.47 -1.87
CA LEU A 71 31.97 -1.96 -1.07
C LEU A 71 30.99 -0.84 -0.69
N VAL A 72 31.49 0.37 -0.43
CA VAL A 72 30.63 1.53 -0.19
C VAL A 72 29.87 1.90 -1.45
N VAL A 73 30.54 1.92 -2.59
CA VAL A 73 29.90 2.16 -3.89
C VAL A 73 28.88 1.07 -4.22
N ALA A 74 29.12 -0.18 -3.83
CA ALA A 74 28.16 -1.26 -4.00
C ALA A 74 26.85 -1.04 -3.22
N SER A 75 26.94 -0.55 -1.97
CA SER A 75 25.76 -0.14 -1.18
C SER A 75 25.00 1.03 -1.85
N MET A 76 25.72 1.99 -2.43
CA MET A 76 25.10 3.08 -3.19
C MET A 76 24.45 2.60 -4.50
N GLY A 77 24.98 1.54 -5.12
CA GLY A 77 24.38 0.84 -6.26
C GLY A 77 22.94 0.41 -5.97
N ALA A 78 22.73 -0.32 -4.87
CA ALA A 78 21.40 -0.76 -4.46
C ALA A 78 20.49 0.42 -4.08
N THR A 79 21.06 1.47 -3.50
CA THR A 79 20.35 2.74 -3.22
C THR A 79 19.84 3.40 -4.49
N ALA A 80 20.66 3.46 -5.54
CA ALA A 80 20.27 4.01 -6.83
C ALA A 80 19.08 3.23 -7.44
N VAL A 81 19.07 1.91 -7.32
CA VAL A 81 17.93 1.09 -7.78
C VAL A 81 16.64 1.56 -7.11
N LEU A 82 16.64 1.73 -5.78
CA LEU A 82 15.45 2.20 -5.05
C LEU A 82 15.04 3.63 -5.45
N LEU A 83 15.99 4.58 -5.41
CA LEU A 83 15.69 5.99 -5.64
C LEU A 83 15.23 6.31 -7.07
N PHE A 84 15.67 5.54 -8.07
CA PHE A 84 15.40 5.84 -9.47
C PHE A 84 14.42 4.86 -10.14
N ALA A 85 14.31 3.61 -9.70
CA ALA A 85 13.30 2.68 -10.21
C ALA A 85 11.99 2.76 -9.42
N VAL A 86 12.06 3.06 -8.11
CA VAL A 86 10.89 3.13 -7.22
C VAL A 86 10.93 4.42 -6.39
N PRO A 87 10.94 5.62 -7.03
CA PRO A 87 11.09 6.89 -6.31
C PRO A 87 9.99 7.11 -5.26
N HIS A 88 8.78 6.61 -5.49
CA HIS A 88 7.67 6.76 -4.56
C HIS A 88 7.61 5.71 -3.45
N GLY A 89 8.49 4.71 -3.47
CA GLY A 89 8.57 3.68 -2.45
C GLY A 89 8.86 4.29 -1.08
N THR A 90 8.25 3.73 -0.02
CA THR A 90 8.50 4.15 1.36
C THR A 90 9.98 3.98 1.73
N LEU A 91 10.59 2.89 1.26
CA LEU A 91 12.01 2.56 1.45
C LEU A 91 12.96 3.50 0.68
N SER A 92 12.44 4.23 -0.32
CA SER A 92 13.20 5.20 -1.11
C SER A 92 13.11 6.61 -0.52
N GLN A 93 12.21 6.89 0.44
CA GLN A 93 12.03 8.25 0.96
C GLN A 93 13.26 8.74 1.75
N PRO A 94 13.46 10.06 1.87
CA PRO A 94 14.69 10.61 2.45
C PRO A 94 14.98 10.13 3.88
N TRP A 95 13.96 9.90 4.71
CA TRP A 95 14.16 9.37 6.07
C TRP A 95 14.69 7.93 6.04
N ALA A 96 14.12 7.07 5.20
CA ALA A 96 14.62 5.71 5.01
C ALA A 96 16.07 5.75 4.51
N LEU A 97 16.35 6.49 3.45
CA LEU A 97 17.70 6.66 2.90
C LEU A 97 18.71 7.11 3.95
N MET A 98 18.50 8.31 4.51
CA MET A 98 19.47 8.96 5.40
C MET A 98 19.57 8.22 6.73
N GLY A 99 18.42 7.94 7.36
CA GLY A 99 18.35 7.26 8.65
C GLY A 99 18.89 5.84 8.56
N GLY A 100 18.51 5.10 7.51
CA GLY A 100 18.94 3.72 7.30
C GLY A 100 20.44 3.59 7.13
N HIS A 101 21.08 4.42 6.29
CA HIS A 101 22.53 4.41 6.15
C HIS A 101 23.25 4.85 7.43
N PHE A 102 22.76 5.89 8.11
CA PHE A 102 23.39 6.43 9.31
C PHE A 102 23.34 5.46 10.50
N VAL A 103 22.16 4.88 10.77
CA VAL A 103 21.96 3.86 11.81
C VAL A 103 22.84 2.64 11.52
N SER A 104 22.85 2.17 10.28
CA SER A 104 23.66 1.03 9.87
C SER A 104 25.16 1.28 10.00
N ALA A 105 25.65 2.46 9.61
CA ALA A 105 27.05 2.81 9.75
C ALA A 105 27.46 2.87 11.23
N LEU A 106 26.63 3.47 12.10
CA LEU A 106 26.87 3.53 13.54
C LEU A 106 26.99 2.13 14.16
N ILE A 107 26.02 1.26 13.86
CA ILE A 107 25.98 -0.11 14.39
C ILE A 107 27.13 -0.94 13.83
N GLY A 108 27.39 -0.85 12.53
CA GLY A 108 28.48 -1.57 11.86
C GLY A 108 29.84 -1.23 12.44
N VAL A 109 30.16 0.06 12.61
CA VAL A 109 31.43 0.51 13.23
C VAL A 109 31.52 0.04 14.67
N THR A 110 30.42 0.09 15.43
CA THR A 110 30.39 -0.36 16.82
C THR A 110 30.67 -1.87 16.91
N CYS A 111 30.03 -2.67 16.06
CA CYS A 111 30.31 -4.10 15.97
C CYS A 111 31.76 -4.39 15.58
N ALA A 112 32.29 -3.70 14.57
CA ALA A 112 33.67 -3.85 14.12
C ALA A 112 34.69 -3.56 15.23
N ARG A 113 34.40 -2.60 16.13
CA ARG A 113 35.31 -2.19 17.20
C ARG A 113 35.28 -3.12 18.41
N TYR A 114 34.12 -3.67 18.77
CA TYR A 114 33.93 -4.38 20.03
C TYR A 114 33.81 -5.90 19.89
N ILE A 115 33.63 -6.44 18.68
CA ILE A 115 33.48 -7.87 18.45
C ILE A 115 34.71 -8.40 17.70
N PRO A 116 35.59 -9.18 18.35
CA PRO A 116 36.85 -9.63 17.76
C PRO A 116 36.70 -10.56 16.55
N HIS A 117 35.62 -11.34 16.49
CA HIS A 117 35.42 -12.33 15.44
C HIS A 117 34.67 -11.73 14.25
N THR A 118 35.37 -11.53 13.12
CA THR A 118 34.88 -10.78 11.95
C THR A 118 33.52 -11.24 11.42
N TYR A 119 33.31 -12.55 11.22
CA TYR A 119 32.03 -13.04 10.70
C TYR A 119 30.87 -12.86 11.70
N LEU A 120 31.18 -12.92 12.99
CA LEU A 120 30.18 -12.71 14.04
C LEU A 120 29.84 -11.21 14.13
N ALA A 121 30.85 -10.35 14.06
CA ALA A 121 30.68 -8.90 13.99
C ALA A 121 29.84 -8.48 12.79
N ALA A 122 30.09 -9.08 11.62
CA ALA A 122 29.34 -8.83 10.38
C ALA A 122 27.87 -9.24 10.50
N GLY A 123 27.59 -10.45 11.00
CA GLY A 123 26.22 -10.94 11.20
C GLY A 123 25.46 -10.09 12.23
N LEU A 124 26.10 -9.75 13.35
CA LEU A 124 25.51 -8.88 14.37
C LEU A 124 25.29 -7.45 13.86
N ALA A 125 26.23 -6.90 13.10
CA ALA A 125 26.10 -5.57 12.52
C ALA A 125 24.84 -5.46 11.64
N VAL A 126 24.65 -6.41 10.72
CA VAL A 126 23.48 -6.40 9.83
C VAL A 126 22.19 -6.68 10.60
N GLY A 127 22.16 -7.69 11.47
CA GLY A 127 20.97 -8.05 12.25
C GLY A 127 20.50 -6.94 13.17
N LEU A 128 21.42 -6.32 13.91
CA LEU A 128 21.12 -5.18 14.78
C LEU A 128 20.71 -3.95 13.96
N ALA A 129 21.38 -3.67 12.84
CA ALA A 129 21.01 -2.57 11.97
C ALA A 129 19.59 -2.70 11.43
N VAL A 130 19.21 -3.89 10.95
CA VAL A 130 17.83 -4.16 10.50
C VAL A 130 16.84 -3.97 11.64
N GLY A 131 17.13 -4.50 12.83
CA GLY A 131 16.28 -4.32 14.00
C GLY A 131 16.07 -2.85 14.36
N VAL A 132 17.15 -2.07 14.47
CA VAL A 132 17.06 -0.65 14.84
C VAL A 132 16.40 0.18 13.74
N MET A 133 16.68 -0.10 12.46
CA MET A 133 15.98 0.55 11.34
C MET A 133 14.47 0.30 11.37
N TYR A 134 14.05 -0.92 11.76
CA TYR A 134 12.64 -1.28 11.92
C TYR A 134 11.99 -0.42 13.01
N TRP A 135 12.59 -0.34 14.19
CA TRP A 135 12.09 0.49 15.31
C TRP A 135 12.09 1.99 15.00
N ALA A 136 13.10 2.47 14.26
CA ALA A 136 13.22 3.87 13.87
C ALA A 136 12.40 4.25 12.61
N ASN A 137 11.65 3.31 12.04
CA ASN A 137 10.87 3.48 10.80
C ASN A 137 11.71 4.02 9.63
N CYS A 138 12.98 3.61 9.54
CA CYS A 138 13.92 4.06 8.51
C CYS A 138 14.54 2.88 7.75
N ILE A 139 13.75 1.83 7.50
CA ILE A 139 14.23 0.65 6.76
C ILE A 139 14.68 1.08 5.37
N HIS A 140 15.97 0.91 5.13
CA HIS A 140 16.58 1.08 3.83
C HIS A 140 17.52 -0.10 3.62
N PRO A 141 17.10 -1.13 2.85
CA PRO A 141 17.88 -2.37 2.68
C PRO A 141 19.35 -2.16 2.30
N PRO A 142 19.72 -1.16 1.44
CA PRO A 142 21.12 -0.84 1.16
C PRO A 142 21.95 -0.49 2.40
N GLY A 143 21.31 0.02 3.46
CA GLY A 143 21.94 0.25 4.76
C GLY A 143 22.52 -1.03 5.37
N GLY A 144 21.93 -2.21 5.14
CA GLY A 144 22.52 -3.48 5.58
C GLY A 144 23.92 -3.70 5.00
N ALA A 145 24.11 -3.38 3.71
CA ALA A 145 25.44 -3.42 3.07
C ALA A 145 26.40 -2.36 3.64
N THR A 146 25.89 -1.20 4.06
CA THR A 146 26.69 -0.19 4.78
C THR A 146 27.19 -0.71 6.13
N ALA A 147 26.33 -1.35 6.93
CA ALA A 147 26.73 -1.98 8.18
C ALA A 147 27.78 -3.07 7.95
N LEU A 148 27.57 -3.90 6.93
CA LEU A 148 28.50 -4.97 6.55
C LEU A 148 29.86 -4.41 6.10
N THR A 149 29.86 -3.33 5.33
CA THR A 149 31.07 -2.67 4.84
C THR A 149 31.90 -2.09 5.97
N ALA A 150 31.27 -1.57 7.04
CA ALA A 150 32.00 -1.10 8.22
C ALA A 150 32.84 -2.21 8.90
N VAL A 151 32.42 -3.47 8.76
CA VAL A 151 33.12 -4.65 9.32
C VAL A 151 34.09 -5.27 8.31
N LEU A 152 33.69 -5.41 7.05
CA LEU A 152 34.44 -6.13 6.01
C LEU A 152 35.25 -5.23 5.07
N GLY A 153 35.20 -3.91 5.27
CA GLY A 153 35.81 -2.91 4.39
C GLY A 153 37.33 -2.79 4.45
N GLY A 154 38.02 -3.70 5.15
CA GLY A 154 39.47 -3.69 5.28
C GLY A 154 40.01 -2.60 6.21
N GLU A 155 41.33 -2.41 6.19
CA GLU A 155 42.02 -1.46 7.08
C GLU A 155 41.63 -0.01 6.83
N SER A 156 41.47 0.40 5.58
CA SER A 156 41.10 1.77 5.24
C SER A 156 39.75 2.18 5.83
N ILE A 157 38.76 1.29 5.83
CA ILE A 157 37.43 1.56 6.41
C ILE A 157 37.46 1.44 7.93
N SER A 158 38.08 0.39 8.48
CA SER A 158 38.15 0.21 9.93
C SER A 158 38.93 1.32 10.64
N ASN A 159 39.98 1.86 10.02
CA ASN A 159 40.75 2.99 10.54
C ASN A 159 39.96 4.30 10.62
N LEU A 160 38.91 4.47 9.81
CA LEU A 160 38.02 5.64 9.91
C LEU A 160 37.24 5.63 11.23
N GLY A 161 36.98 4.46 11.81
CA GLY A 161 36.10 4.32 12.97
C GLY A 161 34.76 5.03 12.72
N TYR A 162 34.31 5.84 13.66
CA TYR A 162 33.05 6.58 13.52
C TYR A 162 33.09 7.66 12.42
N TRP A 163 34.27 8.05 11.93
CA TRP A 163 34.38 8.95 10.79
C TRP A 163 33.78 8.34 9.52
N TYR A 164 33.70 7.00 9.43
CA TYR A 164 33.00 6.26 8.36
C TYR A 164 31.57 6.80 8.10
N MET A 165 30.88 7.21 9.16
CA MET A 165 29.52 7.73 9.10
C MET A 165 29.42 9.03 8.31
N ILE A 166 30.41 9.91 8.47
CA ILE A 166 30.46 11.20 7.79
C ILE A 166 31.09 11.03 6.41
N ASN A 167 32.24 10.35 6.38
CA ASN A 167 33.00 10.05 5.20
C ASN A 167 33.30 8.55 5.15
N PRO A 168 32.79 7.79 4.15
CA PRO A 168 32.12 8.26 2.94
C PRO A 168 30.58 8.27 3.00
N VAL A 169 29.95 7.73 4.06
CA VAL A 169 28.52 7.38 4.04
C VAL A 169 27.60 8.60 3.88
N LEU A 170 27.69 9.59 4.77
CA LEU A 170 26.84 10.79 4.71
C LEU A 170 27.07 11.56 3.40
N LEU A 171 28.33 11.69 2.98
CA LEU A 171 28.66 12.39 1.74
C LEU A 171 28.02 11.72 0.51
N ASN A 172 28.14 10.40 0.40
CA ASN A 172 27.58 9.66 -0.74
C ASN A 172 26.05 9.66 -0.73
N THR A 173 25.42 9.53 0.45
CA THR A 173 23.96 9.58 0.59
C THR A 173 23.40 10.96 0.25
N LEU A 174 24.07 12.05 0.66
CA LEU A 174 23.70 13.41 0.25
C LEU A 174 23.87 13.62 -1.25
N ALA A 175 24.97 13.15 -1.84
CA ALA A 175 25.23 13.29 -3.27
C ALA A 175 24.14 12.59 -4.10
N ILE A 176 23.84 11.33 -3.80
CA ILE A 176 22.81 10.58 -4.53
C ILE A 176 21.40 11.13 -4.27
N LEU A 177 21.11 11.61 -3.06
CA LEU A 177 19.84 12.25 -2.74
C LEU A 177 19.63 13.51 -3.57
N LEU A 178 20.66 14.35 -3.74
CA LEU A 178 20.59 15.56 -4.53
C LEU A 178 20.31 15.25 -6.01
N VAL A 179 20.95 14.22 -6.56
CA VAL A 179 20.65 13.76 -7.92
C VAL A 179 19.22 13.20 -7.99
N ALA A 180 18.80 12.38 -7.02
CA ALA A 180 17.45 11.81 -7.00
C ALA A 180 16.37 12.89 -6.94
N VAL A 181 16.53 13.92 -6.13
CA VAL A 181 15.58 15.05 -6.05
C VAL A 181 15.56 15.83 -7.36
N SER A 182 16.73 16.25 -7.85
CA SER A 182 16.82 17.08 -9.07
C SER A 182 16.36 16.34 -10.33
N PHE A 183 16.79 15.10 -10.53
CA PHE A 183 16.43 14.28 -11.68
C PHE A 183 14.95 13.92 -11.70
N ASN A 184 14.39 13.44 -10.57
CA ASN A 184 12.98 13.06 -10.52
C ASN A 184 12.05 14.29 -10.54
N ALA A 185 12.51 15.48 -10.14
CA ALA A 185 11.74 16.71 -10.28
C ALA A 185 11.47 17.11 -11.74
N LEU A 186 12.26 16.63 -12.72
CA LEU A 186 12.05 16.87 -14.15
C LEU A 186 10.77 16.22 -14.69
N PHE A 187 10.22 15.23 -13.98
CA PHE A 187 9.06 14.47 -14.40
C PHE A 187 7.92 14.66 -13.41
N SER A 188 6.79 15.21 -13.86
CA SER A 188 5.65 15.52 -12.99
C SER A 188 5.10 14.31 -12.24
N TRP A 189 5.17 13.12 -12.84
CA TRP A 189 4.71 11.86 -12.26
C TRP A 189 5.72 11.20 -11.32
N ARG A 190 7.00 11.63 -11.29
CA ARG A 190 8.07 11.05 -10.45
C ARG A 190 8.46 11.89 -9.24
N ARG A 191 7.74 12.97 -8.96
CA ARG A 191 8.14 13.99 -7.97
C ARG A 191 8.57 13.37 -6.65
N TYR A 192 9.84 13.57 -6.34
CA TYR A 192 10.51 13.06 -5.15
C TYR A 192 11.04 14.23 -4.31
N PRO A 193 10.85 14.24 -2.99
CA PRO A 193 10.11 13.28 -2.16
C PRO A 193 8.58 13.34 -2.34
N ASN A 194 7.89 12.28 -1.90
CA ASN A 194 6.43 12.12 -2.08
C ASN A 194 5.60 13.28 -1.51
N HIS A 195 6.11 13.96 -0.48
CA HIS A 195 5.44 15.12 0.10
C HIS A 195 5.20 16.24 -0.93
N PHE A 196 6.12 16.41 -1.89
CA PHE A 196 5.97 17.41 -2.96
C PHE A 196 5.05 16.95 -4.09
N ALA A 197 4.85 15.64 -4.28
CA ALA A 197 3.90 15.09 -5.24
C ALA A 197 2.43 15.32 -4.81
N ARG A 198 2.16 15.35 -3.50
CA ARG A 198 0.80 15.38 -2.92
C ARG A 198 -0.02 16.64 -3.26
N LYS A 199 0.62 17.74 -3.67
CA LYS A 199 -0.07 19.02 -3.98
C LYS A 199 -0.93 19.02 -5.27
N GLN A 200 -0.98 17.92 -6.04
CA GLN A 200 -1.67 17.91 -7.35
C GLN A 200 -2.91 17.02 -7.47
N LYS A 201 -3.36 16.34 -6.41
CA LYS A 201 -4.67 15.66 -6.47
C LYS A 201 -5.77 16.70 -6.34
N LYS A 202 -6.34 17.13 -7.47
CA LYS A 202 -7.74 17.60 -7.48
C LYS A 202 -8.57 16.52 -6.78
N PRO A 203 -9.53 16.89 -5.91
CA PRO A 203 -10.47 15.92 -5.36
C PRO A 203 -11.00 15.12 -6.54
N VAL A 204 -10.88 13.79 -6.48
CA VAL A 204 -11.64 12.95 -7.39
C VAL A 204 -13.08 13.32 -7.09
N GLU A 205 -13.75 14.00 -8.03
CA GLU A 205 -15.20 14.18 -7.96
C GLU A 205 -15.76 12.80 -7.67
N SER A 206 -16.45 12.67 -6.54
CA SER A 206 -16.94 11.41 -6.04
C SER A 206 -17.85 10.79 -7.09
N LEU A 207 -17.32 9.92 -7.93
CA LEU A 207 -18.07 8.97 -8.74
C LEU A 207 -18.64 7.91 -7.78
N SER A 208 -19.53 8.35 -6.91
CA SER A 208 -20.35 7.52 -6.05
C SER A 208 -21.72 7.35 -6.72
N GLU A 209 -21.72 6.91 -7.98
CA GLU A 209 -22.96 6.55 -8.68
C GLU A 209 -23.21 5.04 -8.74
N THR A 210 -22.20 4.21 -8.44
CA THR A 210 -22.35 2.77 -8.50
C THR A 210 -21.78 2.15 -7.24
N GLY A 211 -22.63 1.42 -6.49
CA GLY A 211 -22.20 0.46 -5.48
C GLY A 211 -21.53 -0.76 -6.12
N ALA A 212 -20.60 -0.53 -7.04
CA ALA A 212 -19.81 -1.58 -7.67
C ALA A 212 -18.86 -2.12 -6.60
N SER A 213 -19.00 -3.41 -6.30
CA SER A 213 -17.95 -4.16 -5.63
C SER A 213 -16.71 -4.09 -6.50
N LEU A 214 -15.68 -3.35 -6.07
CA LEU A 214 -14.38 -3.34 -6.72
C LEU A 214 -13.86 -4.79 -6.73
N THR A 215 -13.52 -5.31 -7.90
CA THR A 215 -12.96 -6.66 -8.02
C THR A 215 -11.44 -6.63 -8.02
N HIS A 216 -10.82 -7.79 -7.86
CA HIS A 216 -9.36 -7.92 -8.00
C HIS A 216 -8.88 -7.45 -9.38
N GLU A 217 -9.65 -7.70 -10.43
CA GLU A 217 -9.37 -7.26 -11.80
C GLU A 217 -9.36 -5.73 -11.94
N ASP A 218 -10.22 -5.02 -11.20
CA ASP A 218 -10.24 -3.56 -11.19
C ASP A 218 -8.95 -2.98 -10.59
N PHE A 219 -8.44 -3.58 -9.51
CA PHE A 219 -7.15 -3.21 -8.93
C PHE A 219 -5.99 -3.49 -9.88
N ALA A 220 -5.98 -4.67 -10.52
CA ALA A 220 -4.95 -5.01 -11.50
C ALA A 220 -4.94 -4.02 -12.69
N ALA A 221 -6.11 -3.65 -13.20
CA ALA A 221 -6.25 -2.66 -14.26
C ALA A 221 -5.81 -1.25 -13.82
N ALA A 222 -6.11 -0.85 -12.59
CA ALA A 222 -5.68 0.42 -12.03
C ALA A 222 -4.16 0.50 -11.86
N ILE A 223 -3.53 -0.56 -11.34
CA ILE A 223 -2.06 -0.68 -11.25
C ILE A 223 -1.44 -0.64 -12.64
N ALA A 224 -1.99 -1.35 -13.62
CA ALA A 224 -1.49 -1.34 -14.99
C ALA A 224 -1.55 0.06 -15.65
N ARG A 225 -2.55 0.88 -15.28
CA ARG A 225 -2.69 2.26 -15.74
C ARG A 225 -1.78 3.25 -15.02
N MET A 226 -1.39 2.94 -13.78
CA MET A 226 -0.35 3.66 -13.07
C MET A 226 1.01 3.29 -13.70
N ASP A 227 1.55 4.15 -14.58
CA ASP A 227 2.91 3.99 -15.13
C ASP A 227 3.98 4.34 -14.08
N SER A 228 3.89 3.71 -12.90
CA SER A 228 4.80 3.82 -11.76
C SER A 228 4.89 2.44 -11.12
N TYR A 229 6.11 2.03 -10.75
CA TYR A 229 6.29 0.81 -9.98
C TYR A 229 5.64 0.96 -8.59
N VAL A 230 4.76 0.04 -8.22
CA VAL A 230 4.10 -0.05 -6.91
C VAL A 230 4.49 -1.38 -6.30
N ASP A 231 5.15 -1.34 -5.14
CA ASP A 231 5.60 -2.53 -4.40
C ASP A 231 4.46 -3.08 -3.51
N VAL A 232 3.30 -3.33 -4.12
CA VAL A 232 2.14 -3.96 -3.47
C VAL A 232 1.39 -4.76 -4.53
N SER A 233 1.12 -6.05 -4.25
CA SER A 233 0.33 -6.88 -5.15
C SER A 233 -1.15 -6.46 -5.13
N ALA A 234 -1.86 -6.73 -6.23
CA ALA A 234 -3.29 -6.45 -6.33
C ALA A 234 -4.11 -7.23 -5.27
N ASP A 235 -3.69 -8.45 -4.93
CA ASP A 235 -4.31 -9.28 -3.89
C ASP A 235 -4.28 -8.61 -2.52
N VAL A 236 -3.13 -8.07 -2.10
CA VAL A 236 -2.98 -7.40 -0.80
C VAL A 236 -3.85 -6.14 -0.73
N LEU A 237 -3.96 -5.39 -1.83
CA LEU A 237 -4.85 -4.23 -1.89
C LEU A 237 -6.32 -4.61 -1.80
N ALA A 238 -6.73 -5.69 -2.45
CA ALA A 238 -8.09 -6.22 -2.35
C ALA A 238 -8.40 -6.67 -0.90
N GLU A 239 -7.48 -7.37 -0.25
CA GLU A 239 -7.62 -7.80 1.14
C GLU A 239 -7.71 -6.59 2.10
N LEU A 240 -6.85 -5.58 1.91
CA LEU A 240 -6.91 -4.33 2.70
C LEU A 240 -8.23 -3.59 2.50
N PHE A 241 -8.77 -3.56 1.28
CA PHE A 241 -10.07 -2.96 1.00
C PHE A 241 -11.21 -3.73 1.69
N GLU A 242 -11.14 -5.06 1.70
CA GLU A 242 -12.10 -5.91 2.41
C GLU A 242 -12.04 -5.66 3.93
N TYR A 243 -10.86 -5.62 4.54
CA TYR A 243 -10.72 -5.27 5.96
C TYR A 243 -11.25 -3.86 6.26
N ALA A 244 -10.98 -2.88 5.39
CA ALA A 244 -11.48 -1.52 5.55
C ALA A 244 -13.02 -1.46 5.47
N THR A 245 -13.62 -2.21 4.53
CA THR A 245 -15.08 -2.31 4.37
C THR A 245 -15.72 -2.98 5.59
N LYS A 246 -15.15 -4.11 6.02
CA LYS A 246 -15.60 -4.82 7.22
C LYS A 246 -15.49 -3.96 8.47
N HIS A 247 -14.40 -3.21 8.63
CA HIS A 247 -14.24 -2.29 9.76
C HIS A 247 -15.28 -1.15 9.72
N ALA A 248 -15.60 -0.62 8.53
CA ALA A 248 -16.65 0.38 8.37
C ALA A 248 -18.05 -0.15 8.71
N ASP A 249 -18.32 -1.43 8.39
CA ASP A 249 -19.55 -2.12 8.76
C ASP A 249 -19.60 -2.41 10.27
N GLU A 250 -18.51 -2.89 10.87
CA GLU A 250 -18.42 -3.18 12.32
C GLU A 250 -18.53 -1.92 13.20
N GLN A 251 -18.05 -0.77 12.70
CA GLN A 251 -18.20 0.52 13.39
C GLN A 251 -19.57 1.18 13.14
N SER A 252 -20.46 0.57 12.35
CA SER A 252 -21.82 1.07 12.19
C SER A 252 -22.65 0.72 13.43
N THR A 253 -23.00 1.74 14.21
CA THR A 253 -23.79 1.59 15.45
C THR A 253 -25.26 1.30 15.15
N HIS A 254 -25.57 0.08 14.75
CA HIS A 254 -26.95 -0.34 14.53
C HIS A 254 -27.76 -0.33 15.84
N PRO A 255 -29.02 0.14 15.84
CA PRO A 255 -29.86 0.10 17.03
C PRO A 255 -30.18 -1.36 17.40
N GLN A 256 -29.83 -1.77 18.62
CA GLN A 256 -30.11 -3.14 19.10
C GLN A 256 -31.59 -3.36 19.42
N THR A 257 -32.26 -2.29 19.82
CA THR A 257 -33.68 -2.25 20.16
C THR A 257 -34.37 -1.22 19.28
N LEU A 258 -35.52 -1.59 18.73
CA LEU A 258 -36.36 -0.72 17.93
C LEU A 258 -37.53 -0.22 18.79
N THR A 259 -37.87 1.05 18.65
CA THR A 259 -38.96 1.71 19.39
C THR A 259 -40.02 2.17 18.39
N VAL A 260 -41.25 1.69 18.54
CA VAL A 260 -42.38 2.14 17.72
C VAL A 260 -42.60 3.65 17.94
N GLY A 261 -42.79 4.39 16.86
CA GLY A 261 -42.88 5.86 16.85
C GLY A 261 -41.53 6.58 16.76
N ALA A 262 -40.40 5.87 16.84
CA ALA A 262 -39.07 6.46 16.64
C ALA A 262 -38.69 6.54 15.16
N PHE A 263 -37.73 7.43 14.85
CA PHE A 263 -37.21 7.63 13.51
C PHE A 263 -35.79 7.10 13.38
N TYR A 264 -35.49 6.47 12.26
CA TYR A 264 -34.20 5.84 12.00
C TYR A 264 -33.65 6.29 10.65
N SER A 265 -32.38 6.68 10.63
CA SER A 265 -31.66 6.98 9.39
C SER A 265 -30.73 5.84 9.01
N ASN A 266 -30.64 5.53 7.72
CA ASN A 266 -29.62 4.60 7.21
C ASN A 266 -28.20 5.19 7.22
N GLY A 267 -28.05 6.47 7.57
CA GLY A 267 -26.76 7.17 7.65
C GLY A 267 -25.93 7.11 6.37
N GLN A 268 -26.61 6.98 5.23
CA GLN A 268 -26.04 7.15 3.89
C GLN A 268 -26.03 8.63 3.50
N VAL A 269 -25.46 8.99 2.35
CA VAL A 269 -25.35 10.38 1.89
C VAL A 269 -26.01 10.51 0.52
N GLY A 270 -26.59 11.69 0.23
CA GLY A 270 -27.16 12.01 -1.07
C GLY A 270 -28.50 11.29 -1.33
N TYR A 271 -28.71 10.82 -2.56
CA TYR A 271 -30.01 10.30 -3.03
C TYR A 271 -30.44 8.98 -2.39
N ARG A 272 -29.53 8.26 -1.70
CA ARG A 272 -29.86 7.05 -0.93
C ARG A 272 -30.10 7.32 0.55
N TRP A 273 -29.78 8.52 1.04
CA TRP A 273 -30.10 8.88 2.42
C TRP A 273 -31.61 8.87 2.59
N CYS A 274 -32.09 8.18 3.61
CA CYS A 274 -33.49 8.23 3.99
C CYS A 274 -33.68 8.05 5.50
N VAL A 275 -34.82 8.56 5.96
CA VAL A 275 -35.29 8.42 7.34
C VAL A 275 -36.61 7.68 7.32
N ARG A 276 -36.70 6.62 8.13
CA ARG A 276 -37.90 5.82 8.31
C ARG A 276 -38.47 6.03 9.70
N GLU A 277 -39.75 6.36 9.77
CA GLU A 277 -40.54 6.25 10.98
C GLU A 277 -41.00 4.80 11.13
N LEU A 278 -40.77 4.23 12.31
CA LEU A 278 -41.25 2.90 12.65
C LEU A 278 -42.71 3.01 13.15
N LEU A 279 -43.68 2.62 12.32
CA LEU A 279 -45.10 2.78 12.62
C LEU A 279 -45.65 1.70 13.53
N ASP A 280 -45.23 0.45 13.33
CA ASP A 280 -45.71 -0.68 14.11
C ASP A 280 -44.71 -1.85 14.10
N MET A 281 -44.76 -2.66 15.15
CA MET A 281 -44.05 -3.93 15.28
C MET A 281 -45.06 -5.02 15.62
N SER A 282 -45.64 -5.62 14.59
CA SER A 282 -46.68 -6.61 14.76
C SER A 282 -46.10 -8.03 14.83
N LEU A 283 -46.63 -8.82 15.78
CA LEU A 283 -46.54 -10.29 15.78
C LEU A 283 -47.59 -10.85 14.82
N THR A 284 -47.53 -10.50 13.54
CA THR A 284 -48.52 -10.99 12.58
C THR A 284 -48.07 -12.24 11.86
N THR A 285 -49.04 -13.13 11.71
CA THR A 285 -49.04 -14.33 10.88
C THR A 285 -48.36 -14.13 9.53
N PRO A 286 -47.71 -15.18 8.99
CA PRO A 286 -46.76 -15.06 7.88
C PRO A 286 -47.43 -14.52 6.62
N TYR A 287 -46.98 -13.36 6.14
CA TYR A 287 -47.15 -12.96 4.74
C TYR A 287 -45.92 -13.42 3.96
N LYS A 288 -46.11 -14.23 2.91
CA LYS A 288 -45.06 -14.94 2.14
C LYS A 288 -44.26 -16.02 2.91
N GLY A 289 -44.86 -16.67 3.89
CA GLY A 289 -44.34 -17.95 4.43
C GLY A 289 -43.14 -17.85 5.38
N GLU A 290 -42.68 -16.64 5.73
CA GLU A 290 -41.63 -16.44 6.71
C GLU A 290 -42.24 -16.12 8.08
N ALA A 291 -42.07 -17.04 9.04
CA ALA A 291 -42.42 -16.80 10.44
C ALA A 291 -41.38 -15.85 11.06
N GLY A 292 -41.80 -14.67 11.51
CA GLY A 292 -40.92 -13.70 12.14
C GLY A 292 -41.63 -12.41 12.49
N GLN A 293 -41.10 -11.70 13.49
CA GLN A 293 -41.60 -10.38 13.88
C GLN A 293 -41.33 -9.40 12.72
N GLN A 294 -42.39 -8.71 12.26
CA GLN A 294 -42.31 -7.77 11.15
C GLN A 294 -42.47 -6.34 11.65
N VAL A 295 -41.90 -5.41 10.89
CA VAL A 295 -42.01 -3.98 11.12
C VAL A 295 -42.74 -3.30 9.96
N ILE A 296 -43.61 -2.37 10.28
CA ILE A 296 -44.24 -1.45 9.34
C ILE A 296 -43.52 -0.12 9.48
N PHE A 297 -43.08 0.45 8.36
CA PHE A 297 -42.39 1.74 8.38
C PHE A 297 -42.91 2.67 7.31
N LYS A 298 -42.64 3.96 7.49
CA LYS A 298 -42.88 5.02 6.51
C LYS A 298 -41.62 5.83 6.27
N ASN A 299 -41.27 6.07 5.02
CA ASN A 299 -40.19 6.98 4.67
C ASN A 299 -40.67 8.42 4.88
N VAL A 300 -40.01 9.15 5.78
CA VAL A 300 -40.37 10.52 6.20
C VAL A 300 -39.37 11.58 5.75
N ALA A 301 -38.20 11.15 5.25
CA ALA A 301 -37.23 12.04 4.60
C ALA A 301 -36.36 11.26 3.61
N GLY A 302 -35.88 11.94 2.57
CA GLY A 302 -34.89 11.40 1.63
C GLY A 302 -35.49 10.49 0.55
N ALA A 303 -34.75 9.45 0.17
CA ALA A 303 -35.15 8.49 -0.85
C ALA A 303 -36.57 7.93 -0.59
N ASP A 304 -37.36 7.80 -1.66
CA ASP A 304 -38.69 7.18 -1.63
C ASP A 304 -39.63 7.81 -0.59
N LEU A 305 -39.56 9.15 -0.45
CA LEU A 305 -40.33 9.93 0.51
C LEU A 305 -41.83 9.62 0.41
N TYR A 306 -42.47 9.41 1.57
CA TYR A 306 -43.87 9.04 1.76
C TYR A 306 -44.24 7.58 1.46
N GLU A 307 -43.32 6.76 0.94
CA GLU A 307 -43.59 5.33 0.76
C GLU A 307 -43.67 4.61 2.11
N THR A 308 -44.60 3.67 2.21
CA THR A 308 -44.76 2.77 3.35
C THR A 308 -44.36 1.36 2.95
N GLY A 309 -43.64 0.66 3.82
CA GLY A 309 -43.15 -0.68 3.55
C GLY A 309 -43.23 -1.62 4.75
N LEU A 310 -43.01 -2.89 4.46
CA LEU A 310 -42.90 -3.97 5.43
C LEU A 310 -41.47 -4.51 5.41
N SER A 311 -40.90 -4.81 6.57
CA SER A 311 -39.59 -5.48 6.67
C SER A 311 -39.56 -6.44 7.85
N ASN A 312 -38.61 -7.38 7.84
CA ASN A 312 -38.28 -8.15 9.04
C ASN A 312 -37.53 -7.23 10.03
N VAL A 313 -37.78 -7.38 11.34
CA VAL A 313 -37.07 -6.67 12.41
C VAL A 313 -35.54 -6.69 12.23
N GLU A 314 -34.93 -7.84 11.94
CA GLU A 314 -33.47 -7.97 11.79
C GLU A 314 -32.95 -7.34 10.50
N ALA A 315 -33.77 -7.28 9.46
CA ALA A 315 -33.43 -6.53 8.25
C ALA A 315 -33.51 -5.02 8.50
N PHE A 316 -34.52 -4.57 9.24
CA PHE A 316 -34.67 -3.16 9.60
C PHE A 316 -33.57 -2.67 10.53
N LYS A 317 -33.16 -3.46 11.53
CA LYS A 317 -32.01 -3.14 12.41
C LYS A 317 -30.71 -2.98 11.64
N ARG A 318 -30.44 -3.87 10.67
CA ARG A 318 -29.25 -3.77 9.80
C ARG A 318 -29.32 -2.57 8.86
N TRP A 319 -30.52 -2.20 8.40
CA TRP A 319 -30.71 -1.01 7.57
C TRP A 319 -30.54 0.30 8.36
N ALA A 320 -31.03 0.34 9.61
CA ALA A 320 -30.96 1.51 10.47
C ALA A 320 -29.54 1.71 11.02
N ARG A 321 -28.95 2.87 10.78
CA ARG A 321 -27.60 3.23 11.28
C ARG A 321 -27.65 4.15 12.49
N TYR A 322 -28.66 5.02 12.56
CA TYR A 322 -28.87 5.93 13.69
C TYR A 322 -30.35 6.01 14.01
N GLU A 323 -30.69 6.02 15.30
CA GLU A 323 -31.95 6.61 15.75
C GLU A 323 -31.79 8.14 15.69
N VAL A 324 -32.77 8.83 15.09
CA VAL A 324 -32.72 10.26 14.81
C VAL A 324 -33.97 10.97 15.31
N VAL A 325 -33.84 12.26 15.58
CA VAL A 325 -34.95 13.17 15.92
C VAL A 325 -34.91 14.38 15.00
N LEU A 326 -36.09 14.93 14.69
CA LEU A 326 -36.20 16.15 13.89
C LEU A 326 -36.14 17.37 14.82
N GLN A 327 -35.06 18.15 14.72
CA GLN A 327 -34.84 19.37 15.48
C GLN A 327 -34.45 20.50 14.51
N ASP A 328 -35.13 21.63 14.59
CA ASP A 328 -34.90 22.80 13.71
C ASP A 328 -34.89 22.46 12.21
N GLY A 329 -35.77 21.54 11.79
CA GLY A 329 -35.87 21.08 10.40
C GLY A 329 -34.72 20.17 9.94
N ARG A 330 -33.87 19.69 10.85
CA ARG A 330 -32.75 18.77 10.57
C ARG A 330 -32.89 17.47 11.36
N TRP A 331 -32.54 16.36 10.73
CA TRP A 331 -32.50 15.06 11.39
C TRP A 331 -31.15 14.86 12.08
N LEU A 332 -31.16 14.77 13.41
CA LEU A 332 -29.96 14.61 14.23
C LEU A 332 -29.99 13.26 14.97
N PRO A 333 -28.85 12.57 15.13
CA PRO A 333 -28.78 11.37 15.95
C PRO A 333 -29.21 11.64 17.39
N VAL A 334 -29.98 10.73 18.01
CA VAL A 334 -30.47 10.88 19.40
C VAL A 334 -29.32 11.05 20.41
N LYS A 335 -28.15 10.44 20.16
CA LYS A 335 -26.95 10.63 20.99
C LYS A 335 -26.32 12.04 20.88
N ALA A 336 -26.65 12.80 19.84
CA ALA A 336 -26.15 14.16 19.63
C ALA A 336 -27.14 15.24 20.09
N ALA A 337 -28.43 14.90 20.26
CA ALA A 337 -29.50 15.84 20.64
C ALA A 337 -29.60 16.11 22.16
N THR A 338 -28.70 15.55 22.96
CA THR A 338 -28.68 15.66 24.43
C THR A 338 -27.65 16.66 24.97
N HIS A 339 -27.11 17.54 24.13
CA HIS A 339 -26.16 18.60 24.51
C HIS A 339 -26.62 20.00 24.11
#